data_AF-L7L725-F1
#
_entry.id   AF-L7L725-F1
#
_cell.length_a   1.000
_cell.length_b   1.000
_cell.length_c   1.000
_cell.angle_alpha   90.00
_cell.angle_beta   90.00
_cell.angle_gamma   90.00
#
_symmetry.space_group_name_H-M   'P 1'
#
loop_
_entity.id
_entity.type
_entity.pdbx_description
1 polymer ?
#
loop_
_entity_poly.entity_id
_entity_poly.type
_entity_poly.pdbx_seq_one_letter_code
_entity_poly.pdbx_strand_id
1 'polypeptide(L)'
;MTPLGGGAAGMWHTPPMIGETLSPRPSDLDLRSRLLAEGAIFTSEWPVRGDDISHDRRLKLDGVARCLQDVGQDHLEHIGHSMIHPHWVLRRTVIEVHAVGEQPDRLTVERWAGRTGSRWFTARVDIDGRYGTRIATEGFWINFNVDTLTPSALSEGFLQRVGGEAIPGRLRWKKWLDPVPPATSEAVPFLLRVCDLDLNEHVNNAVYWAALEEVLATQSDLAHRAPLRAVIEHDSPLQLADAPRLLAHRDGDVLSAWLTVGDRTAATMLVQTLPGSP
;
A
#
# COMPACT_ATOMS: atom_id res chain seq x y z
N MET A 1 1.71 -45.52 -40.76
CA MET A 1 2.51 -45.52 -39.52
C MET A 1 2.98 -44.09 -39.33
N THR A 2 2.24 -43.33 -38.53
CA THR A 2 2.42 -41.88 -38.34
C THR A 2 2.64 -41.65 -36.85
N PRO A 3 3.72 -40.99 -36.39
CA PRO A 3 3.88 -40.67 -34.99
C PRO A 3 3.28 -39.30 -34.65
N LEU A 4 2.46 -39.32 -33.59
CA LEU A 4 2.35 -38.38 -32.47
C LEU A 4 2.77 -36.91 -32.69
N GLY A 5 1.79 -36.00 -32.55
CA GLY A 5 2.01 -34.61 -32.12
C GLY A 5 1.33 -34.41 -30.77
N GLY A 6 2.09 -34.49 -29.68
CA GLY A 6 1.63 -34.18 -28.33
C GLY A 6 1.44 -32.67 -28.18
N GLY A 7 0.25 -32.25 -27.74
CA GLY A 7 0.00 -30.88 -27.34
C GLY A 7 0.79 -30.58 -26.07
N ALA A 8 1.74 -29.66 -26.16
CA ALA A 8 2.35 -29.05 -24.99
C ALA A 8 1.27 -28.21 -24.28
N ALA A 9 0.77 -28.71 -23.16
CA ALA A 9 0.03 -27.90 -22.21
C ALA A 9 0.98 -26.77 -21.76
N GLY A 10 0.62 -25.52 -22.06
CA GLY A 10 1.33 -24.35 -21.60
C GLY A 10 1.40 -24.39 -20.07
N MET A 11 2.61 -24.55 -19.53
CA MET A 11 2.87 -24.39 -18.11
C MET A 11 2.61 -22.92 -17.80
N TRP A 12 1.49 -22.63 -17.13
CA TRP A 12 1.22 -21.32 -16.56
C TRP A 12 2.27 -21.07 -15.48
N HIS A 13 3.37 -20.41 -15.84
CA HIS A 13 4.35 -19.95 -14.86
C HIS A 13 3.71 -18.79 -14.09
N THR A 14 3.20 -19.07 -12.89
CA THR A 14 2.86 -18.01 -11.95
C THR A 14 4.16 -17.33 -11.53
N PRO A 15 4.34 -16.02 -11.79
CA PRO A 15 5.52 -15.32 -11.32
C PRO A 15 5.62 -15.43 -9.79
N PRO A 16 6.84 -15.55 -9.22
CA PRO A 16 6.99 -15.59 -7.78
C PRO A 16 6.45 -14.30 -7.16
N MET A 17 5.71 -14.42 -6.06
CA MET A 17 5.16 -13.27 -5.34
C MET A 17 6.31 -12.33 -4.94
N ILE A 18 6.31 -11.11 -5.48
CA ILE A 18 7.27 -10.08 -5.09
C ILE A 18 6.93 -9.57 -3.69
N GLY A 19 7.93 -9.64 -2.81
CA GLY A 19 7.86 -9.19 -1.43
C GLY A 19 7.60 -10.32 -0.43
N GLU A 20 7.27 -9.93 0.79
CA GLU A 20 6.99 -10.86 1.89
C GLU A 20 5.47 -11.10 2.01
N THR A 21 5.08 -12.22 2.65
CA THR A 21 3.70 -12.42 3.05
C THR A 21 3.34 -11.42 4.12
N LEU A 22 2.18 -10.81 3.94
CA LEU A 22 1.56 -9.90 4.86
C LEU A 22 1.27 -10.60 6.21
N SER A 23 1.71 -10.03 7.33
CA SER A 23 1.42 -10.59 8.65
C SER A 23 -0.09 -10.66 8.92
N PRO A 24 -0.61 -11.79 9.42
CA PRO A 24 -2.05 -11.95 9.60
C PRO A 24 -2.60 -11.05 10.72
N ARG A 25 -3.89 -10.78 10.67
CA ARG A 25 -4.65 -10.21 11.79
C ARG A 25 -4.54 -11.11 13.02
N PRO A 26 -4.39 -10.57 14.24
CA PRO A 26 -4.47 -11.35 15.47
C PRO A 26 -5.77 -12.15 15.53
N SER A 27 -5.68 -13.49 15.53
CA SER A 27 -6.83 -14.40 15.50
C SER A 27 -7.23 -14.94 16.87
N ASP A 28 -6.32 -14.90 17.85
CA ASP A 28 -6.60 -15.26 19.24
C ASP A 28 -7.54 -14.22 19.86
N LEU A 29 -8.71 -14.67 20.34
CA LEU A 29 -9.79 -13.77 20.77
C LEU A 29 -9.47 -13.01 22.05
N ASP A 30 -8.78 -13.64 23.00
CA ASP A 30 -8.42 -13.03 24.28
C ASP A 30 -7.33 -11.97 24.06
N LEU A 31 -6.30 -12.32 23.28
CA LEU A 31 -5.27 -11.38 22.83
C LEU A 31 -5.89 -10.21 22.09
N ARG A 32 -6.74 -10.47 21.09
CA ARG A 32 -7.39 -9.43 20.29
C ARG A 32 -8.25 -8.51 21.14
N SER A 33 -9.03 -9.06 22.08
CA SER A 33 -9.86 -8.28 23.00
C SER A 33 -9.03 -7.35 23.89
N ARG A 34 -7.90 -7.85 24.40
CA ARG A 34 -6.93 -7.04 25.16
C ARG A 34 -6.35 -5.91 24.30
N LEU A 35 -5.89 -6.22 23.09
CA LEU A 35 -5.27 -5.23 22.21
C LEU A 35 -6.24 -4.13 21.77
N LEU A 36 -7.52 -4.47 21.59
CA LEU A 36 -8.58 -3.48 21.37
C LEU A 36 -8.77 -2.58 22.61
N ALA A 37 -8.84 -3.18 23.81
CA ALA A 37 -9.02 -2.44 25.06
C ALA A 37 -7.84 -1.49 25.36
N GLU A 38 -6.63 -1.86 24.96
CA GLU A 38 -5.41 -1.07 25.13
C GLU A 38 -5.19 -0.02 24.02
N GLY A 39 -6.00 -0.05 22.95
CA GLY A 39 -5.88 0.82 21.78
C GLY A 39 -4.71 0.46 20.85
N ALA A 40 -4.13 -0.74 21.00
CA ALA A 40 -3.08 -1.27 20.13
C ALA A 40 -3.64 -1.69 18.76
N ILE A 41 -4.86 -2.24 18.76
CA ILE A 41 -5.70 -2.36 17.56
C ILE A 41 -6.68 -1.19 17.58
N PHE A 42 -6.73 -0.45 16.47
CA PHE A 42 -7.69 0.64 16.27
C PHE A 42 -8.73 0.24 15.22
N THR A 43 -9.99 0.56 15.48
CA THR A 43 -11.09 0.25 14.57
C THR A 43 -11.81 1.51 14.13
N SER A 44 -12.18 1.58 12.85
CA SER A 44 -13.05 2.63 12.31
C SER A 44 -14.00 2.08 11.26
N GLU A 45 -15.01 2.86 10.90
CA GLU A 45 -15.86 2.61 9.74
C GLU A 45 -15.49 3.56 8.61
N TRP A 46 -15.28 3.04 7.40
CA TRP A 46 -15.07 3.83 6.19
C TRP A 46 -16.30 3.71 5.28
N PRO A 47 -17.16 4.75 5.23
CA PRO A 47 -18.27 4.77 4.30
C PRO A 47 -17.76 5.14 2.90
N VAL A 48 -17.72 4.18 1.98
CA VAL A 48 -17.24 4.37 0.60
C VAL A 48 -18.12 5.38 -0.13
N ARG A 49 -17.49 6.40 -0.72
CA ARG A 49 -18.14 7.49 -1.47
C ARG A 49 -17.73 7.48 -2.95
N GLY A 50 -18.33 8.37 -3.73
CA GLY A 50 -18.10 8.48 -5.17
C GLY A 50 -16.62 8.62 -5.55
N ASP A 51 -15.86 9.40 -4.78
CA ASP A 51 -14.43 9.61 -5.04
C ASP A 51 -13.56 8.38 -4.73
N ASP A 52 -14.10 7.39 -4.03
CA ASP A 52 -13.39 6.17 -3.66
C ASP A 52 -13.56 5.05 -4.70
N ILE A 53 -14.49 5.21 -5.65
CA ILE A 53 -14.83 4.21 -6.66
C ILE A 53 -14.57 4.72 -8.08
N SER A 54 -14.22 3.80 -8.99
CA SER A 54 -14.12 4.08 -10.43
C SER A 54 -15.50 4.09 -11.09
N HIS A 55 -15.56 4.48 -12.36
CA HIS A 55 -16.81 4.57 -13.14
C HIS A 55 -17.58 3.23 -13.23
N ASP A 56 -16.88 2.11 -13.08
CA ASP A 56 -17.40 0.74 -13.09
C ASP A 56 -17.61 0.16 -11.69
N ARG A 57 -17.55 1.01 -10.66
CA ARG A 57 -17.77 0.68 -9.24
C ARG A 57 -16.72 -0.22 -8.59
N ARG A 58 -15.51 -0.34 -9.16
CA ARG A 58 -14.37 -0.91 -8.42
C ARG A 58 -13.89 0.09 -7.37
N LEU A 59 -13.51 -0.40 -6.18
CA LEU A 59 -12.83 0.42 -5.18
C LEU A 59 -11.42 0.78 -5.68
N LYS A 60 -11.10 2.07 -5.73
CA LYS A 60 -9.82 2.56 -6.23
C LYS A 60 -8.72 2.39 -5.18
N LEU A 61 -7.52 2.04 -5.63
CA LEU A 61 -6.33 1.92 -4.80
C LEU A 61 -5.93 3.27 -4.20
N ASP A 62 -6.17 4.39 -4.90
CA ASP A 62 -5.99 5.73 -4.33
C ASP A 62 -6.94 6.00 -3.16
N GLY A 63 -8.19 5.53 -3.26
CA GLY A 63 -9.18 5.65 -2.19
C GLY A 63 -8.79 4.84 -0.97
N VAL A 64 -8.32 3.60 -1.19
CA VAL A 64 -7.73 2.78 -0.12
C VAL A 64 -6.55 3.51 0.52
N ALA A 65 -5.62 4.05 -0.28
CA ALA A 65 -4.45 4.76 0.24
C ALA A 65 -4.81 6.01 1.08
N ARG A 66 -5.85 6.77 0.69
CA ARG A 66 -6.39 7.88 1.50
C ARG A 66 -6.92 7.36 2.83
N CYS A 67 -7.75 6.31 2.81
CA CYS A 67 -8.24 5.67 4.03
C CYS A 67 -7.10 5.22 4.97
N LEU A 68 -6.01 4.66 4.42
CA LEU A 68 -4.85 4.25 5.24
C LEU A 68 -4.16 5.43 5.95
N GLN A 69 -4.10 6.60 5.31
CA GLN A 69 -3.53 7.80 5.91
C GLN A 69 -4.43 8.33 7.02
N ASP A 70 -5.73 8.49 6.75
CA ASP A 70 -6.71 9.01 7.69
C ASP A 70 -6.76 8.14 8.95
N VAL A 71 -6.89 6.82 8.79
CA VAL A 71 -6.90 5.87 9.92
C VAL A 71 -5.55 5.82 10.65
N GLY A 72 -4.45 6.10 9.94
CA GLY A 72 -3.14 6.26 10.55
C GLY A 72 -3.07 7.44 11.52
N GLN A 73 -3.60 8.59 11.09
CA GLN A 73 -3.70 9.81 11.89
C GLN A 73 -4.66 9.63 13.06
N ASP A 74 -5.87 9.11 12.81
CA ASP A 74 -6.88 8.86 13.83
C ASP A 74 -6.36 7.90 14.91
N HIS A 75 -5.60 6.87 14.54
CA HIS A 75 -5.00 5.96 15.51
C HIS A 75 -3.95 6.67 16.37
N LEU A 76 -3.12 7.55 15.80
CA LEU A 76 -2.16 8.35 16.58
C LEU A 76 -2.88 9.27 17.57
N GLU A 77 -3.98 9.89 17.17
CA GLU A 77 -4.82 10.71 18.05
C GLU A 77 -5.46 9.89 19.16
N HIS A 78 -6.04 8.73 18.82
CA HIS A 78 -6.65 7.80 19.77
C HIS A 78 -5.69 7.39 20.90
N ILE A 79 -4.42 7.16 20.58
CA ILE A 79 -3.40 6.80 21.57
C ILE A 79 -2.66 8.02 22.16
N GLY A 80 -3.05 9.25 21.84
CA GLY A 80 -2.43 10.47 22.36
C GLY A 80 -0.98 10.70 21.89
N HIS A 81 -0.63 10.25 20.69
CA HIS A 81 0.72 10.37 20.11
C HIS A 81 0.83 11.32 18.92
N SER A 82 -0.25 11.99 18.51
CA SER A 82 -0.23 12.94 17.38
C SER A 82 0.79 14.07 17.55
N MET A 83 0.97 14.58 18.76
CA MET A 83 1.97 15.61 19.07
C MET A 83 3.36 15.04 19.43
N ILE A 84 3.45 13.74 19.73
CA ILE A 84 4.70 13.07 20.12
C ILE A 84 5.46 12.61 18.88
N HIS A 85 4.74 12.04 17.91
CA HIS A 85 5.26 11.61 16.61
C HIS A 85 4.46 12.29 15.49
N PRO A 86 4.64 13.61 15.29
CA PRO A 86 3.83 14.39 14.35
C PRO A 86 4.20 14.18 12.88
N HIS A 87 5.40 13.65 12.59
CA HIS A 87 5.90 13.53 11.23
C HIS A 87 6.37 12.12 10.92
N TRP A 88 5.90 11.61 9.79
CA TRP A 88 6.18 10.25 9.34
C TRP A 88 6.56 10.25 7.87
N VAL A 89 7.57 9.45 7.53
CA VAL A 89 7.95 9.16 6.15
C VAL A 89 7.48 7.76 5.80
N LEU A 90 6.60 7.67 4.81
CA LEU A 90 6.15 6.42 4.21
C LEU A 90 7.19 5.94 3.20
N ARG A 91 7.70 4.71 3.36
CA ARG A 91 8.70 4.15 2.43
C ARG A 91 8.11 3.10 1.50
N ARG A 92 7.11 2.35 1.95
CA ARG A 92 6.41 1.37 1.15
C ARG A 92 4.98 1.23 1.62
N THR A 93 4.06 1.05 0.68
CA THR A 93 2.70 0.60 0.94
C THR A 93 2.39 -0.61 0.07
N VAL A 94 1.83 -1.64 0.68
CA VAL A 94 1.33 -2.84 0.03
C VAL A 94 -0.17 -2.88 0.22
N ILE A 95 -0.91 -3.09 -0.87
CA ILE A 95 -2.36 -3.31 -0.86
C ILE A 95 -2.62 -4.65 -1.54
N GLU A 96 -3.12 -5.62 -0.78
CA GLU A 96 -3.61 -6.89 -1.30
C GLU A 96 -5.13 -6.88 -1.35
N VAL A 97 -5.69 -6.90 -2.56
CA VAL A 97 -7.12 -7.08 -2.77
C VAL A 97 -7.38 -8.57 -2.87
N HIS A 98 -7.91 -9.18 -1.82
CA HIS A 98 -8.22 -10.61 -1.80
C HIS A 98 -9.56 -10.92 -2.45
N ALA A 99 -10.55 -10.04 -2.28
CA ALA A 99 -11.86 -10.14 -2.92
C ALA A 99 -12.42 -8.76 -3.26
N VAL A 100 -12.95 -8.63 -4.47
CA VAL A 100 -13.67 -7.43 -4.93
C VAL A 100 -15.12 -7.55 -4.48
N GLY A 101 -15.55 -6.67 -3.57
CA GLY A 101 -16.95 -6.59 -3.16
C GLY A 101 -17.75 -5.59 -3.97
N GLU A 102 -19.08 -5.64 -3.81
CA GLU A 102 -19.99 -4.68 -4.43
C GLU A 102 -19.90 -3.30 -3.75
N GLN A 103 -20.01 -2.23 -4.54
CA GLN A 103 -19.92 -0.84 -4.07
C GLN A 103 -21.15 -0.01 -4.46
N PRO A 104 -21.54 1.02 -3.67
CA PRO A 104 -20.87 1.49 -2.45
C PRO A 104 -21.13 0.60 -1.22
N ASP A 105 -20.11 0.45 -0.38
CA ASP A 105 -20.19 -0.27 0.89
C ASP A 105 -19.86 0.65 2.09
N ARG A 106 -20.11 0.16 3.30
CA ARG A 106 -19.54 0.67 4.54
C ARG A 106 -18.56 -0.39 5.05
N LEU A 107 -17.27 -0.06 4.97
CA LEU A 107 -16.18 -0.98 5.26
C LEU A 107 -15.75 -0.83 6.72
N THR A 108 -15.43 -1.95 7.36
CA THR A 108 -14.78 -1.99 8.67
C THR A 108 -13.27 -1.96 8.46
N VAL A 109 -12.58 -1.08 9.15
CA VAL A 109 -11.14 -0.92 9.08
C VAL A 109 -10.52 -1.27 10.43
N GLU A 110 -9.55 -2.17 10.45
CA GLU A 110 -8.77 -2.52 11.64
C GLU A 110 -7.29 -2.25 11.40
N ARG A 111 -6.66 -1.45 12.27
CA ARG A 111 -5.24 -1.08 12.17
C ARG A 111 -4.45 -1.54 13.39
N TRP A 112 -3.25 -2.08 13.18
CA TRP A 112 -2.32 -2.47 14.25
C TRP A 112 -0.87 -2.41 13.77
N ALA A 113 0.11 -2.60 14.66
CA ALA A 113 1.51 -2.74 14.23
C ALA A 113 1.83 -4.17 13.79
N GLY A 114 2.45 -4.32 12.63
CA GLY A 114 2.99 -5.60 12.18
C GLY A 114 4.30 -5.94 12.89
N ARG A 115 5.32 -5.10 12.70
CA ARG A 115 6.66 -5.23 13.28
C ARG A 115 7.17 -3.87 13.71
N THR A 116 8.02 -3.83 14.74
CA THR A 116 8.62 -2.58 15.23
C THR A 116 10.13 -2.63 15.19
N GLY A 117 10.74 -1.46 15.06
CA GLY A 117 12.15 -1.18 15.27
C GLY A 117 12.30 0.04 16.19
N SER A 118 13.52 0.55 16.37
CA SER A 118 13.72 1.70 17.26
C SER A 118 13.25 3.04 16.68
N ARG A 119 13.11 3.16 15.36
CA ARG A 119 12.80 4.41 14.63
C ARG A 119 11.74 4.25 13.52
N TRP A 120 11.28 3.03 13.31
CA TRP A 120 10.38 2.68 12.24
C TRP A 120 9.55 1.48 12.65
N PHE A 121 8.42 1.30 11.98
CA PHE A 121 7.53 0.16 12.20
C PHE A 121 6.77 -0.15 10.91
N THR A 122 6.14 -1.32 10.85
CA THR A 122 5.12 -1.60 9.85
C THR A 122 3.73 -1.44 10.47
N ALA A 123 2.84 -0.76 9.76
CA ALA A 123 1.44 -0.62 10.12
C ALA A 123 0.62 -1.56 9.23
N ARG A 124 -0.17 -2.41 9.87
CA ARG A 124 -1.14 -3.30 9.23
C ARG A 124 -2.49 -2.63 9.23
N VAL A 125 -3.19 -2.71 8.12
CA VAL A 125 -4.59 -2.33 8.05
C VAL A 125 -5.33 -3.36 7.23
N ASP A 126 -6.33 -3.99 7.82
CA ASP A 126 -7.28 -4.81 7.09
C ASP A 126 -8.59 -4.04 6.91
N ILE A 127 -9.22 -4.23 5.75
CA ILE A 127 -10.47 -3.59 5.38
C ILE A 127 -11.43 -4.67 4.88
N ASP A 128 -12.55 -4.83 5.60
CA ASP A 128 -13.59 -5.81 5.29
C ASP A 128 -14.91 -5.11 4.98
N GLY A 129 -15.58 -5.55 3.91
CA GLY A 129 -16.89 -5.07 3.51
C GLY A 129 -17.99 -6.09 3.75
N ARG A 130 -19.20 -5.60 4.04
CA ARG A 130 -20.39 -6.45 4.19
C ARG A 130 -20.81 -7.10 2.87
N TYR A 131 -20.38 -6.54 1.74
CA TYR A 131 -20.65 -7.04 0.39
C TYR A 131 -19.44 -7.70 -0.27
N GLY A 132 -18.56 -8.30 0.54
CA GLY A 132 -17.50 -9.21 0.06
C GLY A 132 -16.14 -8.55 -0.18
N THR A 133 -15.99 -7.24 0.03
CA THR A 133 -14.68 -6.59 -0.06
C THR A 133 -13.75 -7.16 1.00
N ARG A 134 -12.55 -7.60 0.60
CA ARG A 134 -11.49 -8.03 1.53
C ARG A 134 -10.15 -7.51 1.06
N ILE A 135 -9.55 -6.64 1.87
CA ILE A 135 -8.26 -6.02 1.58
C ILE A 135 -7.36 -6.14 2.80
N ALA A 136 -6.13 -6.57 2.58
CA ALA A 136 -5.07 -6.55 3.59
C ALA A 136 -3.97 -5.60 3.14
N THR A 137 -3.41 -4.82 4.06
CA THR A 137 -2.39 -3.83 3.71
C THR A 137 -1.23 -3.82 4.69
N GLU A 138 -0.10 -3.31 4.23
CA GLU A 138 1.03 -2.99 5.10
C GLU A 138 1.76 -1.73 4.63
N GLY A 139 1.97 -0.78 5.54
CA GLY A 139 2.81 0.38 5.32
C GLY A 139 4.12 0.29 6.12
N PHE A 140 5.26 0.61 5.52
CA PHE A 140 6.53 0.79 6.23
C PHE A 140 6.74 2.28 6.53
N TRP A 141 6.75 2.62 7.82
CA TRP A 141 6.76 4.00 8.30
C TRP A 141 8.01 4.30 9.11
N ILE A 142 8.64 5.44 8.84
CA ILE A 142 9.78 5.98 9.59
C ILE A 142 9.29 7.16 10.40
N ASN A 143 9.52 7.14 11.72
CA ASN A 143 9.31 8.31 12.56
C ASN A 143 10.37 9.35 12.23
N PHE A 144 9.97 10.56 11.90
CA PHE A 144 10.85 11.57 11.33
C PHE A 144 10.85 12.84 12.18
N ASN A 145 12.02 13.45 12.35
CA ASN A 145 12.12 14.78 12.93
C ASN A 145 12.44 15.78 11.83
N VAL A 146 11.57 16.76 11.67
CA VAL A 146 11.65 17.78 10.61
C VAL A 146 12.69 18.85 10.90
N ASP A 147 13.03 19.10 12.17
CA ASP A 147 14.08 20.05 12.56
C ASP A 147 15.47 19.49 12.24
N THR A 148 15.68 18.20 12.48
CA THR A 148 16.98 17.53 12.25
C THR A 148 17.06 16.79 10.91
N LEU A 149 15.96 16.74 10.16
CA LEU A 149 15.80 16.00 8.91
C LEU A 149 16.29 14.53 9.00
N THR A 150 16.05 13.89 10.14
CA THR A 150 16.56 12.53 10.41
C THR A 150 15.53 11.63 11.10
N PRO A 151 15.65 10.30 10.96
CA PRO A 151 14.82 9.34 11.69
C PRO A 151 14.95 9.47 13.20
N SER A 152 13.82 9.59 13.90
CA SER A 152 13.73 9.75 15.34
C SER A 152 13.27 8.48 16.06
N ALA A 153 13.67 8.35 17.33
CA ALA A 153 13.28 7.20 18.13
C ALA A 153 11.76 7.17 18.34
N LEU A 154 11.18 5.98 18.25
CA LEU A 154 9.82 5.76 18.75
C LEU A 154 9.84 5.86 20.27
N SER A 155 8.83 6.54 20.84
CA SER A 155 8.71 6.71 22.29
C SER A 155 8.47 5.36 22.96
N GLU A 156 8.90 5.22 24.21
CA GLU A 156 8.64 4.02 25.01
C GLU A 156 7.14 3.73 25.12
N GLY A 157 6.32 4.77 25.35
CA GLY A 157 4.86 4.63 25.40
C GLY A 157 4.24 4.14 24.09
N PHE A 158 4.78 4.56 22.93
CA PHE A 158 4.33 4.06 21.63
C PHE A 158 4.71 2.59 21.46
N LEU A 159 5.95 2.23 21.78
CA LEU A 159 6.43 0.85 21.69
C LEU A 159 5.69 -0.09 22.65
N GLN A 160 5.36 0.37 23.85
CA GLN A 160 4.60 -0.41 24.83
C GLN A 160 3.16 -0.64 24.36
N ARG A 161 2.48 0.40 23.87
CA ARG A 161 1.06 0.31 23.48
C ARG A 161 0.88 -0.33 22.11
N VAL A 162 1.48 0.25 21.08
CA VAL A 162 1.29 -0.18 19.68
C VAL A 162 2.24 -1.32 19.31
N GLY A 163 3.46 -1.30 19.85
CA GLY A 163 4.50 -2.28 19.53
C GLY A 163 4.50 -3.55 20.39
N GLY A 164 3.73 -3.61 21.48
CA GLY A 164 3.86 -4.64 22.51
C GLY A 164 3.62 -6.07 22.02
N GLU A 165 2.70 -6.24 21.06
CA GLU A 165 2.36 -7.53 20.44
C GLU A 165 2.77 -7.60 18.96
N ALA A 166 3.65 -6.70 18.52
CA ALA A 166 4.20 -6.76 17.17
C ALA A 166 5.02 -8.04 16.98
N ILE A 167 5.05 -8.58 15.75
CA ILE A 167 5.75 -9.83 15.45
C ILE A 167 7.24 -9.69 15.82
N PRO A 168 7.78 -10.61 16.65
CA PRO A 168 9.16 -10.58 17.07
C PRO A 168 10.18 -10.57 15.92
N GLY A 169 11.37 -10.06 16.22
CA GLY A 169 12.52 -10.10 15.32
C GLY A 169 12.80 -8.77 14.63
N ARG A 170 13.95 -8.72 13.95
CA ARG A 170 14.48 -7.44 13.44
C ARG A 170 13.74 -6.97 12.19
N LEU A 171 13.13 -5.79 12.29
CA LEU A 171 12.62 -5.05 11.13
C LEU A 171 13.74 -4.25 10.46
N ARG A 172 14.01 -4.54 9.19
CA ARG A 172 14.94 -3.78 8.34
C ARG A 172 14.23 -3.33 7.07
N TRP A 173 14.53 -2.11 6.63
CA TRP A 173 14.20 -1.68 5.29
C TRP A 173 14.95 -2.54 4.27
N LYS A 174 14.22 -3.08 3.30
CA LYS A 174 14.74 -3.75 2.12
C LYS A 174 13.83 -3.40 0.95
N LYS A 175 14.42 -2.83 -0.09
CA LYS A 175 13.74 -2.51 -1.33
C LYS A 175 13.29 -3.81 -2.02
N TRP A 176 12.07 -3.83 -2.54
CA TRP A 176 11.52 -4.96 -3.30
C TRP A 176 11.54 -4.70 -4.79
N LEU A 177 11.41 -3.44 -5.20
CA LEU A 177 11.22 -3.08 -6.60
C LEU A 177 12.50 -2.46 -7.19
N ASP A 178 12.77 -2.75 -8.46
CA ASP A 178 13.87 -2.14 -9.19
C ASP A 178 13.46 -0.71 -9.63
N PRO A 179 14.16 0.34 -9.16
CA PRO A 179 13.82 1.71 -9.55
C PRO A 179 14.13 2.04 -10.99
N VAL A 180 14.81 1.17 -11.73
CA VAL A 180 15.23 1.43 -13.11
C VAL A 180 14.15 0.93 -14.09
N PRO A 181 13.45 1.83 -14.80
CA PRO A 181 12.51 1.42 -15.84
C PRO A 181 13.28 0.78 -17.01
N PRO A 182 12.80 -0.35 -17.58
CA PRO A 182 13.36 -0.89 -18.80
C PRO A 182 13.14 0.06 -19.98
N ALA A 183 14.00 -0.03 -21.01
CA ALA A 183 13.91 0.81 -22.20
C ALA A 183 12.61 0.61 -23.00
N THR A 184 11.91 -0.50 -22.77
CA THR A 184 10.61 -0.86 -23.35
C THR A 184 9.42 -0.30 -22.57
N SER A 185 9.65 0.55 -21.56
CA SER A 185 8.57 1.18 -20.81
C SER A 185 7.84 2.24 -21.66
N GLU A 186 6.53 2.24 -21.58
CA GLU A 186 5.66 3.17 -22.29
C GLU A 186 5.29 4.35 -21.38
N ALA A 187 5.13 5.53 -21.96
CA ALA A 187 4.73 6.72 -21.22
C ALA A 187 3.20 6.75 -21.05
N VAL A 188 2.74 6.95 -19.82
CA VAL A 188 1.34 7.17 -19.49
C VAL A 188 1.15 8.64 -19.11
N PRO A 189 0.13 9.34 -19.65
CA PRO A 189 -0.14 10.72 -19.25
C PRO A 189 -0.40 10.82 -17.75
N PHE A 190 0.30 11.74 -17.08
CA PHE A 190 0.09 12.05 -15.67
C PHE A 190 0.49 13.49 -15.40
N LEU A 191 -0.32 14.22 -14.63
CA LEU A 191 -0.08 15.63 -14.30
C LEU A 191 -0.28 15.84 -12.81
N LEU A 192 0.65 16.57 -12.20
CA LEU A 192 0.50 17.07 -10.84
C LEU A 192 -0.36 18.34 -10.84
N ARG A 193 -1.22 18.44 -9.84
CA ARG A 193 -2.12 19.57 -9.62
C ARG A 193 -1.81 20.19 -8.28
N VAL A 194 -2.18 21.46 -8.11
CA VAL A 194 -2.06 22.16 -6.82
C VAL A 194 -2.80 21.41 -5.70
N CYS A 195 -3.94 20.79 -6.00
CA CYS A 195 -4.71 20.02 -5.03
C CYS A 195 -4.10 18.66 -4.64
N ASP A 196 -3.00 18.27 -5.29
CA ASP A 196 -2.28 17.03 -4.97
C ASP A 196 -1.26 17.24 -3.84
N LEU A 197 -1.08 18.48 -3.37
CA LEU A 197 -0.19 18.82 -2.26
C LEU A 197 -0.87 18.60 -0.90
N ASP A 198 -0.09 18.11 0.06
CA ASP A 198 -0.46 18.02 1.46
C ASP A 198 -0.15 19.31 2.23
N LEU A 199 -0.43 19.31 3.54
CA LEU A 199 -0.20 20.46 4.43
C LEU A 199 1.28 20.87 4.54
N ASN A 200 2.21 20.01 4.13
CA ASN A 200 3.65 20.29 4.12
C ASN A 200 4.14 20.71 2.72
N GLU A 201 3.22 21.02 1.80
CA GLU A 201 3.49 21.36 0.40
C GLU A 201 4.24 20.25 -0.39
N HIS A 202 4.18 19.01 0.10
CA HIS A 202 4.67 17.83 -0.61
C HIS A 202 3.50 17.15 -1.34
N VAL A 203 3.79 16.43 -2.43
CA VAL A 203 2.75 15.61 -3.08
C VAL A 203 2.28 14.52 -2.11
N ASN A 204 0.98 14.47 -1.85
CA ASN A 204 0.37 13.49 -0.96
C ASN A 204 0.64 12.06 -1.45
N ASN A 205 1.02 11.14 -0.56
CA ASN A 205 1.34 9.76 -0.95
C ASN A 205 0.21 9.03 -1.70
N ALA A 206 -1.07 9.41 -1.52
CA ALA A 206 -2.20 8.84 -2.24
C ALA A 206 -2.21 9.24 -3.74
N VAL A 207 -1.56 10.33 -4.12
CA VAL A 207 -1.46 10.79 -5.52
C VAL A 207 -0.61 9.82 -6.35
N TYR A 208 0.38 9.18 -5.72
CA TYR A 208 1.17 8.12 -6.36
C TYR A 208 0.30 6.90 -6.70
N TRP A 209 -0.72 6.62 -5.89
CA TRP A 209 -1.71 5.59 -6.19
C TRP A 209 -2.68 6.02 -7.29
N ALA A 210 -3.04 7.32 -7.36
CA ALA A 210 -3.79 7.84 -8.50
C ALA A 210 -2.99 7.72 -9.82
N ALA A 211 -1.67 7.93 -9.79
CA ALA A 211 -0.82 7.67 -10.95
C ALA A 211 -0.84 6.19 -11.34
N LEU A 212 -0.84 5.26 -10.38
CA LEU A 212 -0.99 3.83 -10.66
C LEU A 212 -2.37 3.50 -11.25
N GLU A 213 -3.43 4.20 -10.83
CA GLU A 213 -4.76 4.07 -11.43
C GLU A 213 -4.78 4.51 -12.91
N GLU A 214 -4.05 5.57 -13.29
CA GLU A 214 -3.88 5.94 -14.71
C GLU A 214 -3.22 4.80 -15.52
N VAL A 215 -2.24 4.11 -14.94
CA VAL A 215 -1.64 2.94 -15.60
C VAL A 215 -2.65 1.80 -15.70
N LEU A 216 -3.34 1.47 -14.61
CA LEU A 216 -4.33 0.39 -14.57
C LEU A 216 -5.51 0.62 -15.51
N ALA A 217 -5.90 1.87 -15.77
CA ALA A 217 -6.93 2.21 -16.74
C ALA A 217 -6.57 1.76 -18.17
N THR A 218 -5.27 1.63 -18.49
CA THR A 218 -4.80 1.07 -19.76
C THR A 218 -4.74 -0.47 -19.76
N GLN A 219 -4.94 -1.11 -18.59
CA GLN A 219 -4.79 -2.55 -18.35
C GLN A 219 -6.05 -3.13 -17.70
N SER A 220 -7.22 -2.92 -18.31
CA SER A 220 -8.52 -3.26 -17.72
C SER A 220 -8.65 -4.72 -17.30
N ASP A 221 -8.02 -5.65 -18.02
CA ASP A 221 -8.05 -7.07 -17.68
C ASP A 221 -7.31 -7.41 -16.37
N LEU A 222 -6.34 -6.59 -15.96
CA LEU A 222 -5.61 -6.73 -14.70
C LEU A 222 -6.32 -5.98 -13.57
N ALA A 223 -6.86 -4.79 -13.86
CA ALA A 223 -7.52 -3.91 -12.88
C ALA A 223 -8.70 -4.58 -12.15
N HIS A 224 -9.36 -5.56 -12.78
CA HIS A 224 -10.50 -6.29 -12.20
C HIS A 224 -10.16 -7.65 -11.60
N ARG A 225 -8.89 -8.05 -11.58
CA ARG A 225 -8.51 -9.35 -11.01
C ARG A 225 -8.48 -9.29 -9.50
N ALA A 226 -8.87 -10.41 -8.89
CA ALA A 226 -8.56 -10.72 -7.51
C ALA A 226 -8.27 -12.24 -7.40
N PRO A 227 -7.33 -12.66 -6.54
CA PRO A 227 -6.53 -11.80 -5.65
C PRO A 227 -5.43 -11.04 -6.39
N LEU A 228 -5.14 -9.81 -5.96
CA LEU A 228 -4.19 -8.88 -6.57
C LEU A 228 -3.33 -8.25 -5.47
N ARG A 229 -2.05 -8.05 -5.74
CA ARG A 229 -1.16 -7.23 -4.90
C ARG A 229 -0.71 -6.01 -5.68
N ALA A 230 -0.86 -4.85 -5.08
CA ALA A 230 -0.25 -3.61 -5.52
C ALA A 230 0.76 -3.11 -4.48
N VAL A 231 1.90 -2.61 -4.93
CA VAL A 231 2.99 -2.11 -4.09
C VAL A 231 3.45 -0.77 -4.65
N ILE A 232 3.65 0.21 -3.77
CA ILE A 232 4.39 1.43 -4.09
C ILE A 232 5.54 1.58 -3.10
N GLU A 233 6.75 1.75 -3.61
CA GLU A 233 7.93 2.17 -2.84
C GLU A 233 8.24 3.64 -3.14
N HIS A 234 8.22 4.46 -2.10
CA HIS A 234 8.46 5.91 -2.18
C HIS A 234 9.95 6.17 -1.96
N ASP A 235 10.65 6.57 -3.02
CA ASP A 235 12.09 6.76 -3.03
C ASP A 235 12.47 8.20 -2.65
N SER A 236 11.81 9.16 -3.28
CA SER A 236 11.97 10.59 -3.01
C SER A 236 10.65 11.35 -3.21
N PRO A 237 10.39 12.40 -2.42
CA PRO A 237 9.17 13.19 -2.57
C PRO A 237 9.13 13.88 -3.95
N LEU A 238 7.91 14.05 -4.46
CA LEU A 238 7.62 14.93 -5.58
C LEU A 238 7.23 16.32 -5.06
N GLN A 239 7.60 17.34 -5.82
CA GLN A 239 7.20 18.73 -5.64
C GLN A 239 6.34 19.17 -6.82
N LEU A 240 5.50 20.18 -6.65
CA LEU A 240 4.63 20.69 -7.73
C LEU A 240 5.42 21.16 -8.96
N ALA A 241 6.62 21.71 -8.75
CA ALA A 241 7.50 22.16 -9.82
C ALA A 241 8.20 21.02 -10.57
N ASP A 242 8.14 19.78 -10.05
CA ASP A 242 8.65 18.63 -10.79
C ASP A 242 7.83 18.44 -12.07
N ALA A 243 8.51 17.95 -13.12
CA ALA A 243 7.88 17.48 -14.34
C ALA A 243 7.93 15.94 -14.37
N PRO A 244 7.11 15.24 -13.54
CA PRO A 244 7.20 13.80 -13.47
C PRO A 244 6.76 13.15 -14.77
N ARG A 245 7.45 12.07 -15.14
CA ARG A 245 7.05 11.16 -16.21
C ARG A 245 6.58 9.87 -15.57
N LEU A 246 5.34 9.49 -15.86
CA LEU A 246 4.81 8.19 -15.52
C LEU A 246 5.15 7.22 -16.65
N LEU A 247 5.90 6.17 -16.30
CA LEU A 247 6.30 5.09 -17.19
C LEU A 247 5.67 3.79 -16.72
N ALA A 248 5.29 2.92 -17.64
CA ALA A 248 4.73 1.62 -17.34
C ALA A 248 5.31 0.53 -18.21
N HIS A 249 5.47 -0.66 -17.66
CA HIS A 249 5.89 -1.85 -18.39
C HIS A 249 5.13 -3.06 -17.85
N ARG A 250 4.53 -3.84 -18.74
CA ARG A 250 3.81 -5.05 -18.39
C ARG A 250 4.53 -6.27 -18.94
N ASP A 251 4.75 -7.25 -18.07
CA ASP A 251 5.24 -8.58 -18.40
C ASP A 251 4.24 -9.63 -17.87
N GLY A 252 3.39 -10.13 -18.76
CA GLY A 252 2.32 -11.06 -18.42
C GLY A 252 1.35 -10.50 -17.37
N ASP A 253 1.35 -11.11 -16.19
CA ASP A 253 0.49 -10.76 -15.05
C ASP A 253 1.16 -9.77 -14.07
N VAL A 254 2.34 -9.26 -14.41
CA VAL A 254 3.06 -8.26 -13.63
C VAL A 254 3.07 -6.94 -14.39
N LEU A 255 2.56 -5.89 -13.76
CA LEU A 255 2.59 -4.52 -14.24
C LEU A 255 3.49 -3.70 -13.32
N SER A 256 4.57 -3.17 -13.86
CA SER A 256 5.47 -2.26 -13.16
C SER A 256 5.26 -0.84 -13.67
N ALA A 257 5.37 0.15 -12.78
CA ALA A 257 5.34 1.54 -13.16
C ALA A 257 6.32 2.39 -12.35
N TRP A 258 6.73 3.52 -12.90
CA TRP A 258 7.72 4.42 -12.33
C TRP A 258 7.27 5.86 -12.51
N LEU A 259 7.34 6.66 -11.44
CA LEU A 259 7.31 8.12 -11.54
C LEU A 259 8.74 8.63 -11.52
N THR A 260 9.23 9.14 -12.64
CA THR A 260 10.61 9.62 -12.79
C THR A 260 10.66 11.14 -12.96
N VAL A 261 11.73 11.77 -12.48
CA VAL A 261 12.00 13.20 -12.64
C VAL A 261 13.47 13.35 -13.03
N GLY A 262 13.74 13.73 -14.28
CA GLY A 262 15.10 13.66 -14.83
C GLY A 262 15.65 12.24 -14.71
N ASP A 263 16.80 12.09 -14.04
CA ASP A 263 17.49 10.81 -13.86
C ASP A 263 17.11 10.07 -12.57
N ARG A 264 16.26 10.66 -11.71
CA ARG A 264 15.80 10.02 -10.46
C ARG A 264 14.44 9.37 -10.61
N THR A 265 14.23 8.27 -9.89
CA THR A 265 12.91 7.66 -9.66
C THR A 265 12.35 8.16 -8.33
N ALA A 266 11.19 8.81 -8.37
CA ALA A 266 10.49 9.30 -7.19
C ALA A 266 9.70 8.18 -6.50
N ALA A 267 9.06 7.32 -7.30
CA ALA A 267 8.40 6.12 -6.81
C ALA A 267 8.46 4.99 -7.82
N THR A 268 8.55 3.78 -7.29
CA THR A 268 8.45 2.53 -8.05
C THR A 268 7.18 1.81 -7.63
N MET A 269 6.43 1.30 -8.60
CA MET A 269 5.11 0.72 -8.40
C MET A 269 5.05 -0.64 -9.07
N LEU A 270 4.26 -1.53 -8.48
CA LEU A 270 4.03 -2.87 -9.00
C LEU A 270 2.59 -3.28 -8.74
N VAL A 271 1.97 -3.93 -9.71
CA VAL A 271 0.74 -4.68 -9.58
C VAL A 271 0.98 -6.09 -10.11
N GLN A 272 0.63 -7.11 -9.33
CA GLN A 272 0.73 -8.50 -9.75
C GLN A 272 -0.50 -9.28 -9.29
N THR A 273 -0.95 -10.25 -10.07
CA THR A 273 -1.92 -11.23 -9.58
C THR A 273 -1.28 -12.08 -8.49
N LEU A 274 -2.07 -12.42 -7.48
CA LEU A 274 -1.67 -13.41 -6.48
C LEU A 274 -2.23 -14.78 -6.89
N PRO A 275 -1.60 -15.88 -6.46
CA PRO A 275 -2.23 -17.19 -6.55
C PRO A 275 -3.58 -17.13 -5.85
N GLY A 276 -4.63 -17.67 -6.47
CA GLY A 276 -5.91 -17.88 -5.79
C GLY A 276 -5.67 -18.67 -4.51
N SER A 277 -6.35 -18.31 -3.41
CA SER A 277 -6.39 -19.20 -2.25
C SER A 277 -6.94 -20.56 -2.73
N PRO A 278 -6.32 -21.69 -2.36
CA PRO A 278 -6.82 -23.01 -2.71
C PRO A 278 -8.23 -23.25 -2.18
#